data_AF-A0A0R2V674-F1
#
_entry.id   AF-A0A0R2V674-F1
#
_cell.length_a   1.000
_cell.length_b   1.000
_cell.length_c   1.000
_cell.angle_alpha   90.00
_cell.angle_beta   90.00
_cell.angle_gamma   90.00
#
_symmetry.space_group_name_H-M   'P 1'
#
loop_
_entity.id
_entity.type
_entity.pdbx_description
1 polymer ?
#
loop_
_entity_poly.entity_id
_entity_poly.type
_entity_poly.pdbx_seq_one_letter_code
_entity_poly.pdbx_strand_id
1 'polypeptide(L)'
;MKIEPKATFYGIVSGLPELTMDKPAVSELGNLTHAFSDFLSDSDKYLLMLAYVPQDHKRLFQLMDNKEAAAPPFCNFTDEQYRDYITNGASLRVLPDFNSIFSPDQQRHKTEQRFHIAWVQQCLQAPNRLLQAYVQLQVAVHNDRIKGFRESTGDDLSSHLLDREVIIQALGTSELLEDNMSAWIHLNMENINKESSWEEREWQTDMLFWNWLNEQLFQHLFTIERLLVYAFQQQIAARWASIKSEEKLDLHILVDEIIPV
;
A
#
# COMPACT_ATOMS: atom_id res chain seq x y z
N MET A 1 10.47 -34.38 -9.01
CA MET A 1 10.03 -33.03 -8.60
C MET A 1 11.25 -32.35 -7.97
N LYS A 2 11.96 -31.51 -8.72
CA LYS A 2 13.12 -30.77 -8.20
C LYS A 2 12.57 -29.64 -7.35
N ILE A 3 12.80 -29.71 -6.04
CA ILE A 3 12.54 -28.59 -5.14
C ILE A 3 13.68 -27.61 -5.40
N GLU A 4 13.39 -26.52 -6.09
CA GLU A 4 14.35 -25.41 -6.20
C GLU A 4 14.62 -24.88 -4.79
N PRO A 5 15.90 -24.66 -4.41
CA PRO A 5 16.21 -24.11 -3.12
C PRO A 5 15.59 -22.71 -3.03
N LYS A 6 14.74 -22.47 -2.02
CA LYS A 6 14.29 -21.11 -1.67
C LYS A 6 15.52 -20.22 -1.60
N ALA A 7 15.59 -19.20 -2.47
CA ALA A 7 16.62 -18.19 -2.42
C ALA A 7 16.67 -17.66 -0.99
N THR A 8 17.78 -17.91 -0.29
CA THR A 8 17.88 -17.55 1.12
C THR A 8 18.41 -16.13 1.16
N PHE A 9 17.55 -15.17 1.49
CA PHE A 9 17.84 -13.73 1.49
C PHE A 9 18.76 -13.29 2.66
N TYR A 10 19.50 -14.21 3.26
CA TYR A 10 20.26 -13.99 4.49
C TYR A 10 21.18 -12.76 4.42
N GLY A 11 21.96 -12.63 3.34
CA GLY A 11 22.89 -11.51 3.18
C GLY A 11 22.18 -10.16 3.04
N ILE A 12 21.05 -10.12 2.33
CA ILE A 12 20.24 -8.91 2.18
C ILE A 12 19.59 -8.56 3.52
N VAL A 13 18.89 -9.51 4.13
CA VAL A 13 18.14 -9.31 5.38
C VAL A 13 19.05 -8.85 6.52
N SER A 14 20.26 -9.43 6.62
CA SER A 14 21.21 -9.06 7.67
C SER A 14 21.82 -7.68 7.47
N GLY A 15 21.77 -7.14 6.25
CA GLY A 15 22.25 -5.81 5.90
C GLY A 15 21.16 -4.74 5.84
N LEU A 16 19.89 -5.08 6.10
CA LEU A 16 18.81 -4.09 6.13
C LEU A 16 19.01 -3.15 7.32
N PRO A 17 18.91 -1.81 7.10
CA PRO A 17 18.86 -0.85 8.19
C PRO A 17 17.71 -1.17 9.16
N GLU A 18 17.84 -0.75 10.42
CA GLU A 18 16.73 -0.84 11.35
C GLU A 18 15.76 0.33 11.11
N LEU A 19 14.47 0.02 10.97
CA LEU A 19 13.41 1.03 10.87
C LEU A 19 12.70 1.16 12.22
N THR A 20 12.36 2.39 12.62
CA THR A 20 11.62 2.67 13.85
C THR A 20 10.58 3.76 13.64
N MET A 21 9.44 3.61 14.33
CA MET A 21 8.38 4.60 14.39
C MET A 21 8.72 5.76 15.34
N ASP A 22 9.59 5.55 16.34
CA ASP A 22 9.97 6.60 17.30
C ASP A 22 10.67 7.78 16.62
N LYS A 23 11.53 7.46 15.65
CA LYS A 23 12.29 8.40 14.82
C LYS A 23 12.13 8.00 13.35
N PRO A 24 10.96 8.26 12.77
CA PRO A 24 10.66 7.83 11.42
C PRO A 24 11.55 8.63 10.46
N ALA A 25 12.19 7.93 9.53
CA ALA A 25 13.08 8.49 8.54
C ALA A 25 12.90 7.77 7.21
N VAL A 26 13.10 8.51 6.12
CA VAL A 26 13.14 7.91 4.78
C VAL A 26 14.43 7.09 4.68
N SER A 27 14.30 5.77 4.49
CA SER A 27 15.47 4.90 4.34
C SER A 27 16.22 5.20 3.04
N GLU A 28 17.53 5.44 3.17
CA GLU A 28 18.45 5.72 2.06
C GLU A 28 18.55 4.57 1.05
N LEU A 29 18.17 3.36 1.45
CA LEU A 29 18.16 2.18 0.59
C LEU A 29 17.21 2.31 -0.61
N GLY A 30 16.20 3.20 -0.53
CA GLY A 30 15.27 3.44 -1.63
C GLY A 30 14.35 2.25 -1.92
N ASN A 31 13.90 2.12 -3.17
CA ASN A 31 13.04 1.02 -3.62
C ASN A 31 13.86 -0.29 -3.66
N LEU A 32 13.43 -1.29 -2.88
CA LEU A 32 14.15 -2.58 -2.79
C LEU A 32 14.25 -3.34 -4.12
N THR A 33 13.28 -3.15 -5.03
CA THR A 33 13.30 -3.75 -6.36
C THR A 33 14.53 -3.28 -7.15
N HIS A 34 14.88 -2.00 -7.02
CA HIS A 34 16.06 -1.42 -7.68
C HIS A 34 17.33 -1.76 -6.90
N ALA A 35 17.32 -1.58 -5.58
CA ALA A 35 18.48 -1.77 -4.71
C ALA A 35 19.05 -3.20 -4.77
N PHE A 36 18.19 -4.19 -4.94
CA PHE A 36 18.57 -5.60 -4.97
C PHE A 36 18.24 -6.28 -6.30
N SER A 37 18.14 -5.52 -7.39
CA SER A 37 17.68 -6.02 -8.69
C SER A 37 18.49 -7.23 -9.20
N ASP A 38 19.80 -7.30 -8.96
CA ASP A 38 20.66 -8.42 -9.38
C ASP A 38 20.45 -9.70 -8.54
N PHE A 39 19.85 -9.58 -7.36
CA PHE A 39 19.68 -10.67 -6.41
C PHE A 39 18.25 -11.24 -6.37
N LEU A 40 17.32 -10.58 -7.05
CA LEU A 40 15.91 -10.94 -7.06
C LEU A 40 15.55 -11.73 -8.32
N SER A 41 14.79 -12.81 -8.15
CA SER A 41 14.15 -13.48 -9.29
C SER A 41 13.07 -12.58 -9.90
N ASP A 42 12.63 -12.87 -11.13
CA ASP A 42 11.54 -12.11 -11.76
C ASP A 42 10.21 -12.20 -11.00
N SER A 43 10.01 -13.28 -10.25
CA SER A 43 8.86 -13.45 -9.36
C SER A 43 9.00 -12.58 -8.11
N ASP A 44 10.16 -12.56 -7.47
CA ASP A 44 10.42 -11.74 -6.28
C ASP A 44 10.38 -10.25 -6.60
N LYS A 45 10.94 -9.85 -7.75
CA LYS A 45 10.83 -8.48 -8.28
C LYS A 45 9.37 -8.07 -8.44
N TYR A 46 8.55 -8.94 -9.03
CA TYR A 46 7.13 -8.64 -9.22
C TYR A 46 6.40 -8.41 -7.88
N LEU A 47 6.65 -9.25 -6.88
CA LEU A 47 6.07 -9.09 -5.54
C LEU A 47 6.49 -7.77 -4.89
N LEU A 48 7.77 -7.40 -4.97
CA LEU A 48 8.26 -6.13 -4.43
C LEU A 48 7.72 -4.92 -5.20
N MET A 49 7.62 -5.01 -6.53
CA MET A 49 6.99 -3.95 -7.32
C MET A 49 5.54 -3.73 -6.88
N LEU A 50 4.76 -4.80 -6.67
CA LEU A 50 3.39 -4.69 -6.15
C LEU A 50 3.33 -3.97 -4.80
N ALA A 51 4.31 -4.17 -3.90
CA ALA A 51 4.37 -3.48 -2.61
C ALA A 51 4.58 -1.95 -2.74
N TYR A 52 5.15 -1.48 -3.86
CA TYR A 52 5.41 -0.06 -4.12
C TYR A 52 4.41 0.61 -5.09
N VAL A 53 3.45 -0.14 -5.64
CA VAL A 53 2.40 0.43 -6.52
C VAL A 53 1.63 1.59 -5.89
N PRO A 54 1.33 1.63 -4.57
CA PRO A 54 0.72 2.82 -3.98
C PRO A 54 1.54 4.10 -4.16
N GLN A 55 2.88 4.01 -4.16
CA GLN A 55 3.76 5.16 -4.47
C GLN A 55 3.70 5.54 -5.95
N ASP A 56 3.61 4.54 -6.85
CA ASP A 56 3.42 4.79 -8.28
C ASP A 56 2.10 5.55 -8.53
N HIS A 57 1.01 5.15 -7.87
CA HIS A 57 -0.27 5.84 -7.95
C HIS A 57 -0.12 7.29 -7.48
N LYS A 58 0.48 7.52 -6.30
CA LYS A 58 0.76 8.88 -5.80
C LYS A 58 1.53 9.71 -6.82
N ARG A 59 2.56 9.14 -7.46
CA ARG A 59 3.34 9.84 -8.48
C ARG A 59 2.53 10.15 -9.73
N LEU A 60 1.74 9.21 -10.23
CA LEU A 60 0.85 9.43 -11.38
C LEU A 60 -0.09 10.59 -11.13
N PHE A 61 -0.77 10.59 -9.99
CA PHE A 61 -1.73 11.62 -9.61
C PHE A 61 -1.07 13.00 -9.44
N GLN A 62 0.12 13.06 -8.83
CA GLN A 62 0.93 14.29 -8.79
C GLN A 62 1.29 14.80 -10.19
N LEU A 63 1.74 13.92 -11.09
CA LEU A 63 2.11 14.32 -12.46
C LEU A 63 0.92 14.85 -13.28
N MET A 64 -0.30 14.41 -12.96
CA MET A 64 -1.52 14.95 -13.56
C MET A 64 -1.87 16.35 -13.03
N ASP A 65 -1.61 16.66 -11.76
CA ASP A 65 -1.94 17.95 -11.15
C ASP A 65 -0.83 18.99 -11.29
N ASN A 66 0.37 18.63 -10.83
CA ASN A 66 1.51 19.52 -10.71
C ASN A 66 2.79 18.79 -11.14
N LYS A 67 3.22 19.07 -12.37
CA LYS A 67 4.39 18.45 -12.99
C LYS A 67 5.72 18.75 -12.29
N GLU A 68 5.76 19.73 -11.37
CA GLU A 68 6.97 20.16 -10.66
C GLU A 68 7.06 19.65 -9.21
N ALA A 69 6.06 18.89 -8.73
CA ALA A 69 6.13 18.29 -7.39
C ALA A 69 7.28 17.28 -7.28
N ALA A 70 7.95 17.28 -6.12
CA ALA A 70 8.97 16.29 -5.79
C ALA A 70 8.37 14.88 -5.85
N ALA A 71 9.07 13.95 -6.50
CA ALA A 71 8.59 12.57 -6.63
C ALA A 71 8.50 11.90 -5.26
N PRO A 72 7.45 11.10 -4.99
CA PRO A 72 7.39 10.28 -3.80
C PRO A 72 8.60 9.34 -3.77
N PRO A 73 9.12 9.03 -2.58
CA PRO A 73 10.16 8.04 -2.47
C PRO A 73 9.61 6.67 -2.94
N PHE A 74 10.52 5.82 -3.41
CA PHE A 74 10.27 4.40 -3.71
C PHE A 74 9.41 4.07 -4.94
N CYS A 75 9.16 5.03 -5.84
CA CYS A 75 8.52 4.77 -7.14
C CYS A 75 9.23 3.63 -7.91
N ASN A 76 8.46 2.76 -8.58
CA ASN A 76 8.98 1.65 -9.39
C ASN A 76 9.54 2.11 -10.74
N PHE A 77 8.99 3.20 -11.28
CA PHE A 77 9.28 3.68 -12.62
C PHE A 77 9.84 5.10 -12.61
N THR A 78 10.43 5.48 -13.74
CA THR A 78 10.92 6.83 -13.96
C THR A 78 9.79 7.77 -14.39
N ASP A 79 10.01 9.07 -14.18
CA ASP A 79 9.13 10.13 -14.68
C ASP A 79 8.86 10.07 -16.18
N GLU A 80 9.85 9.66 -16.99
CA GLU A 80 9.66 9.47 -18.43
C GLU A 80 8.67 8.34 -18.72
N GLN A 81 8.80 7.22 -18.02
CA GLN A 81 7.88 6.08 -18.14
C GLN A 81 6.47 6.44 -17.69
N TYR A 82 6.30 7.19 -16.60
CA TYR A 82 4.97 7.65 -16.19
C TYR A 82 4.34 8.60 -17.21
N ARG A 83 5.13 9.52 -17.80
CA ARG A 83 4.62 10.42 -18.85
C ARG A 83 4.22 9.66 -20.10
N ASP A 84 5.00 8.66 -20.49
CA ASP A 84 4.68 7.78 -21.61
C ASP A 84 3.43 6.94 -21.35
N TYR A 85 3.29 6.40 -20.12
CA TYR A 85 2.08 5.71 -19.65
C TYR A 85 0.83 6.60 -19.73
N ILE A 86 0.91 7.84 -19.23
CA ILE A 86 -0.22 8.81 -19.24
C ILE A 86 -0.55 9.27 -20.67
N THR A 87 0.45 9.57 -21.49
CA THR A 87 0.25 10.24 -22.79
C THR A 87 -0.03 9.26 -23.91
N ASN A 88 0.72 8.15 -23.94
CA ASN A 88 0.69 7.19 -25.04
C ASN A 88 0.01 5.87 -24.65
N GLY A 89 -0.40 5.68 -23.40
CA GLY A 89 -0.96 4.42 -22.92
C GLY A 89 0.07 3.29 -22.92
N ALA A 90 1.35 3.60 -22.70
CA ALA A 90 2.40 2.59 -22.62
C ALA A 90 2.09 1.59 -21.48
N SER A 91 2.50 0.34 -21.63
CA SER A 91 2.25 -0.67 -20.59
C SER A 91 3.36 -0.66 -19.53
N LEU A 92 2.97 -0.60 -18.26
CA LEU A 92 3.86 -0.74 -17.10
C LEU A 92 3.43 -1.96 -16.28
N ARG A 93 4.35 -2.88 -16.01
CA ARG A 93 4.08 -4.28 -15.57
C ARG A 93 3.08 -4.46 -14.41
N VAL A 94 3.06 -3.53 -13.46
CA VAL A 94 2.22 -3.61 -12.24
C VAL A 94 1.09 -2.59 -12.23
N LEU A 95 1.03 -1.72 -13.24
CA LEU A 95 -0.02 -0.74 -13.39
C LEU A 95 -1.06 -1.24 -14.38
N PRO A 96 -2.35 -0.94 -14.15
CA PRO A 96 -3.41 -1.30 -15.07
C PRO A 96 -3.25 -0.55 -16.40
N ASP A 97 -3.97 -0.97 -17.44
CA ASP A 97 -4.02 -0.20 -18.68
C ASP A 97 -4.66 1.18 -18.43
N PHE A 98 -3.91 2.25 -18.72
CA PHE A 98 -4.33 3.63 -18.40
C PHE A 98 -5.66 3.96 -19.05
N ASN A 99 -5.81 3.65 -20.35
CA ASN A 99 -7.01 3.98 -21.12
C ASN A 99 -8.25 3.20 -20.65
N SER A 100 -8.06 2.00 -20.09
CA SER A 100 -9.14 1.23 -19.49
C SER A 100 -9.67 1.84 -18.19
N ILE A 101 -8.81 2.52 -17.40
CA ILE A 101 -9.13 3.02 -16.05
C ILE A 101 -9.44 4.52 -16.02
N PHE A 102 -8.70 5.31 -16.78
CA PHE A 102 -8.83 6.76 -16.78
C PHE A 102 -9.98 7.22 -17.67
N SER A 103 -10.72 8.23 -17.22
CA SER A 103 -11.78 8.88 -18.01
C SER A 103 -11.78 10.38 -17.71
N PRO A 104 -11.64 11.27 -18.72
CA PRO A 104 -11.49 12.71 -18.50
C PRO A 104 -12.65 13.35 -17.72
N ASP A 105 -13.87 12.84 -17.95
CA ASP A 105 -15.09 13.38 -17.35
C ASP A 105 -15.39 12.80 -15.95
N GLN A 106 -14.55 11.89 -15.46
CA GLN A 106 -14.78 11.19 -14.21
C GLN A 106 -14.20 11.97 -13.02
N GLN A 107 -14.93 11.98 -11.90
CA GLN A 107 -14.45 12.53 -10.65
C GLN A 107 -13.17 11.81 -10.19
N ARG A 108 -12.19 12.58 -9.70
CA ARG A 108 -10.87 12.09 -9.32
C ARG A 108 -10.89 10.89 -8.36
N HIS A 109 -11.64 10.99 -7.26
CA HIS A 109 -11.73 9.91 -6.27
C HIS A 109 -12.16 8.57 -6.88
N LYS A 110 -13.01 8.57 -7.93
CA LYS A 110 -13.42 7.33 -8.61
C LYS A 110 -12.27 6.75 -9.43
N THR A 111 -11.44 7.60 -10.03
CA THR A 111 -10.26 7.16 -10.78
C THR A 111 -9.23 6.55 -9.82
N GLU A 112 -8.93 7.23 -8.72
CA GLU A 112 -8.06 6.72 -7.64
C GLU A 112 -8.56 5.37 -7.10
N GLN A 113 -9.86 5.28 -6.81
CA GLN A 113 -10.48 4.03 -6.36
C GLN A 113 -10.32 2.90 -7.39
N ARG A 114 -10.48 3.16 -8.68
CA ARG A 114 -10.28 2.14 -9.73
C ARG A 114 -8.82 1.68 -9.83
N PHE A 115 -7.86 2.60 -9.70
CA PHE A 115 -6.44 2.24 -9.61
C PHE A 115 -6.15 1.36 -8.40
N HIS A 116 -6.69 1.70 -7.23
CA HIS A 116 -6.52 0.89 -6.03
C HIS A 116 -7.21 -0.46 -6.14
N ILE A 117 -8.43 -0.54 -6.68
CA ILE A 117 -9.12 -1.81 -6.95
C ILE A 117 -8.26 -2.70 -7.85
N ALA A 118 -7.70 -2.15 -8.92
CA ALA A 118 -6.84 -2.90 -9.82
C ALA A 118 -5.56 -3.41 -9.13
N TRP A 119 -4.98 -2.61 -8.22
CA TRP A 119 -3.85 -3.04 -7.40
C TRP A 119 -4.24 -4.14 -6.40
N VAL A 120 -5.33 -3.96 -5.66
CA VAL A 120 -5.87 -4.96 -4.72
C VAL A 120 -6.08 -6.29 -5.45
N GLN A 121 -6.74 -6.28 -6.62
CA GLN A 121 -6.96 -7.48 -7.42
C GLN A 121 -5.65 -8.18 -7.78
N GLN A 122 -4.63 -7.44 -8.23
CA GLN A 122 -3.32 -8.01 -8.56
C GLN A 122 -2.63 -8.61 -7.34
N CYS A 123 -2.65 -7.93 -6.19
CA CYS A 123 -2.07 -8.44 -4.95
C CYS A 123 -2.78 -9.71 -4.45
N LEU A 124 -4.11 -9.77 -4.56
CA LEU A 124 -4.89 -10.94 -4.16
C LEU A 124 -4.66 -12.14 -5.08
N GLN A 125 -4.34 -11.90 -6.36
CA GLN A 125 -4.00 -12.94 -7.33
C GLN A 125 -2.52 -13.37 -7.29
N ALA A 126 -1.65 -12.59 -6.64
CA ALA A 126 -0.24 -12.93 -6.48
C ALA A 126 -0.07 -14.18 -5.60
N PRO A 127 0.94 -15.03 -5.82
CA PRO A 127 1.09 -16.30 -5.09
C PRO A 127 1.55 -16.16 -3.63
N ASN A 128 1.73 -14.93 -3.13
CA ASN A 128 2.29 -14.66 -1.80
C ASN A 128 1.19 -14.40 -0.76
N ARG A 129 1.05 -15.30 0.23
CA ARG A 129 0.00 -15.19 1.26
C ARG A 129 0.15 -14.00 2.18
N LEU A 130 1.37 -13.59 2.52
CA LEU A 130 1.57 -12.40 3.36
C LEU A 130 1.09 -11.15 2.66
N LEU A 131 1.43 -10.98 1.37
CA LEU A 131 0.95 -9.87 0.55
C LEU A 131 -0.57 -9.86 0.46
N GLN A 132 -1.19 -11.02 0.20
CA GLN A 132 -2.64 -11.16 0.15
C GLN A 132 -3.30 -10.76 1.48
N ALA A 133 -2.76 -11.24 2.61
CA ALA A 133 -3.29 -10.96 3.94
C ALA A 133 -3.13 -9.48 4.32
N TYR A 134 -1.97 -8.87 4.02
CA TYR A 134 -1.72 -7.46 4.29
C TYR A 134 -2.67 -6.54 3.52
N VAL A 135 -2.90 -6.82 2.24
CA VAL A 135 -3.85 -6.04 1.42
C VAL A 135 -5.28 -6.23 1.90
N GLN A 136 -5.67 -7.43 2.35
CA GLN A 136 -6.99 -7.64 2.96
C GLN A 136 -7.16 -6.83 4.26
N LEU A 137 -6.12 -6.78 5.10
CA LEU A 137 -6.09 -5.96 6.30
C LEU A 137 -6.27 -4.47 5.95
N GLN A 138 -5.53 -3.97 4.98
CA GLN A 138 -5.64 -2.59 4.50
C GLN A 138 -7.05 -2.25 4.00
N VAL A 139 -7.63 -3.11 3.17
CA VAL A 139 -9.00 -2.92 2.65
C VAL A 139 -10.04 -2.96 3.78
N ALA A 140 -9.88 -3.84 4.75
CA ALA A 140 -10.80 -3.94 5.88
C ALA A 140 -10.71 -2.71 6.79
N VAL A 141 -9.51 -2.23 7.12
CA VAL A 141 -9.30 -0.97 7.86
C VAL A 141 -9.90 0.21 7.10
N HIS A 142 -9.66 0.28 5.79
CA HIS A 142 -10.21 1.33 4.92
C HIS A 142 -11.75 1.38 4.96
N ASN A 143 -12.39 0.22 4.77
CA ASN A 143 -13.83 0.12 4.80
C ASN A 143 -14.41 0.45 6.19
N ASP A 144 -13.72 0.09 7.27
CA ASP A 144 -14.14 0.44 8.64
C ASP A 144 -14.01 1.95 8.91
N ARG A 145 -12.94 2.61 8.42
CA ARG A 145 -12.79 4.07 8.47
C ARG A 145 -13.94 4.81 7.78
N ILE A 146 -14.35 4.37 6.59
CA ILE A 146 -15.48 4.98 5.88
C ILE A 146 -16.77 4.82 6.69
N LYS A 147 -17.00 3.65 7.30
CA LYS A 147 -18.18 3.42 8.15
C LYS A 147 -18.16 4.34 9.37
N GLY A 148 -17.03 4.42 10.08
CA GLY A 148 -16.88 5.31 11.23
C GLY A 148 -17.07 6.78 10.86
N PHE A 149 -16.55 7.22 9.71
CA PHE A 149 -16.78 8.58 9.21
C PHE A 149 -18.26 8.84 8.98
N ARG A 150 -18.95 7.95 8.25
CA ARG A 150 -20.40 8.04 7.98
C ARG A 150 -21.22 8.10 9.26
N GLU A 151 -20.88 7.31 10.27
CA GLU A 151 -21.56 7.31 11.57
C GLU A 151 -21.37 8.64 12.32
N SER A 152 -20.21 9.27 12.17
CA SER A 152 -19.87 10.53 12.86
C SER A 152 -20.44 11.78 12.18
N THR A 153 -20.44 11.86 10.84
CA THR A 153 -20.84 13.07 10.10
C THR A 153 -22.22 12.97 9.46
N GLY A 154 -22.72 11.75 9.24
CA GLY A 154 -23.95 11.49 8.49
C GLY A 154 -23.78 11.56 6.97
N ASP A 155 -22.58 11.86 6.47
CA ASP A 155 -22.31 11.93 5.02
C ASP A 155 -22.27 10.53 4.39
N ASP A 156 -22.87 10.40 3.20
CA ASP A 156 -22.85 9.15 2.44
C ASP A 156 -21.58 9.05 1.58
N LEU A 157 -20.58 8.36 2.12
CA LEU A 157 -19.36 7.98 1.40
C LEU A 157 -19.39 6.54 0.87
N SER A 158 -20.58 5.93 0.68
CA SER A 158 -20.69 4.55 0.20
C SER A 158 -19.98 4.30 -1.13
N SER A 159 -19.85 5.33 -1.97
CA SER A 159 -19.08 5.25 -3.23
C SER A 159 -17.59 5.02 -3.04
N HIS A 160 -17.04 5.24 -1.84
CA HIS A 160 -15.62 5.07 -1.52
C HIS A 160 -15.31 3.69 -0.90
N LEU A 161 -16.33 2.90 -0.56
CA LEU A 161 -16.14 1.56 -0.05
C LEU A 161 -15.52 0.69 -1.15
N LEU A 162 -14.59 -0.16 -0.75
CA LEU A 162 -14.05 -1.20 -1.61
C LEU A 162 -14.98 -2.40 -1.53
N ASP A 163 -15.57 -2.71 -2.68
CA ASP A 163 -16.62 -3.70 -2.81
C ASP A 163 -16.10 -5.09 -2.39
N ARG A 164 -16.85 -5.77 -1.53
CA ARG A 164 -16.45 -7.10 -1.01
C ARG A 164 -16.43 -8.13 -2.15
N GLU A 165 -17.32 -7.95 -3.12
CA GLU A 165 -17.45 -8.76 -4.32
C GLU A 165 -16.16 -8.71 -5.15
N VAL A 166 -15.47 -7.57 -5.21
CA VAL A 166 -14.16 -7.44 -5.89
C VAL A 166 -13.11 -8.32 -5.23
N ILE A 167 -13.08 -8.36 -3.90
CA ILE A 167 -12.13 -9.17 -3.12
C ILE A 167 -12.40 -10.66 -3.34
N ILE A 168 -13.67 -11.07 -3.25
CA ILE A 168 -14.10 -12.46 -3.45
C ILE A 168 -13.79 -12.93 -4.87
N GLN A 169 -14.07 -12.11 -5.88
CA GLN A 169 -13.75 -12.41 -7.27
C GLN A 169 -12.25 -12.57 -7.49
N ALA A 170 -11.43 -11.73 -6.86
CA ALA A 170 -9.97 -11.79 -6.99
C ALA A 170 -9.37 -13.04 -6.34
N LEU A 171 -9.85 -13.42 -5.16
CA LEU A 171 -9.40 -14.62 -4.43
C LEU A 171 -9.94 -15.92 -5.03
N GLY A 172 -11.07 -15.87 -5.75
CA GLY A 172 -11.76 -17.05 -6.27
C GLY A 172 -12.43 -17.90 -5.17
N THR A 173 -12.53 -17.38 -3.95
CA THR A 173 -13.18 -18.02 -2.79
C THR A 173 -13.89 -16.97 -1.95
N SER A 174 -14.97 -17.38 -1.27
CA SER A 174 -15.65 -16.55 -0.27
C SER A 174 -14.96 -16.54 1.09
N GLU A 175 -14.03 -17.47 1.32
CA GLU A 175 -13.21 -17.53 2.53
C GLU A 175 -12.14 -16.43 2.43
N LEU A 176 -12.22 -15.44 3.33
CA LEU A 176 -11.12 -14.49 3.52
C LEU A 176 -9.92 -15.25 4.09
N LEU A 177 -8.69 -14.74 3.86
CA LEU A 177 -7.49 -15.47 4.28
C LEU A 177 -7.48 -15.75 5.80
N GLU A 178 -8.14 -14.89 6.58
CA GLU A 178 -8.22 -14.98 8.04
C GLU A 178 -9.57 -14.45 8.56
N ASP A 179 -10.56 -15.32 8.79
CA ASP A 179 -11.90 -14.92 9.33
C ASP A 179 -11.82 -14.26 10.72
N ASN A 180 -10.78 -14.54 11.51
CA ASN A 180 -10.50 -13.88 12.80
C ASN A 180 -9.98 -12.45 12.65
N MET A 181 -9.46 -12.07 11.48
CA MET A 181 -8.91 -10.74 11.22
C MET A 181 -10.00 -9.67 11.25
N SER A 182 -11.22 -9.97 10.78
CA SER A 182 -12.31 -8.97 10.73
C SER A 182 -12.75 -8.52 12.13
N ALA A 183 -12.87 -9.43 13.10
CA ALA A 183 -13.25 -9.09 14.46
C ALA A 183 -12.13 -8.30 15.17
N TRP A 184 -10.87 -8.70 14.95
CA TRP A 184 -9.71 -7.99 15.49
C TRP A 184 -9.59 -6.57 14.94
N ILE A 185 -9.77 -6.38 13.62
CA ILE A 185 -9.76 -5.05 12.99
C ILE A 185 -10.87 -4.19 13.59
N HIS A 186 -12.10 -4.69 13.64
CA HIS A 186 -13.23 -3.91 14.13
C HIS A 186 -13.02 -3.43 15.57
N LEU A 187 -12.52 -4.30 16.46
CA LEU A 187 -12.22 -3.91 17.85
C LEU A 187 -11.11 -2.85 17.96
N ASN A 188 -10.05 -2.96 17.16
CA ASN A 188 -8.99 -1.96 17.16
C ASN A 188 -9.50 -0.63 16.59
N MET A 189 -10.23 -0.68 15.48
CA MET A 189 -10.77 0.51 14.82
C MET A 189 -11.82 1.22 15.67
N GLU A 190 -12.67 0.51 16.42
CA GLU A 190 -13.61 1.14 17.36
C GLU A 190 -12.88 1.98 18.42
N ASN A 191 -11.73 1.51 18.90
CA ASN A 191 -10.91 2.26 19.85
C ASN A 191 -10.22 3.45 19.19
N ILE A 192 -9.63 3.25 18.01
CA ILE A 192 -8.99 4.32 17.23
C ILE A 192 -10.02 5.42 16.93
N ASN A 193 -11.23 5.06 16.49
CA ASN A 193 -12.27 6.02 16.13
C ASN A 193 -12.78 6.86 17.32
N LYS A 194 -12.55 6.44 18.57
CA LYS A 194 -12.85 7.24 19.78
C LYS A 194 -11.86 8.38 20.00
N GLU A 195 -10.68 8.32 19.38
CA GLU A 195 -9.66 9.35 19.53
C GLU A 195 -10.08 10.66 18.86
N SER A 196 -9.95 11.76 19.60
CA SER A 196 -10.40 13.07 19.14
C SER A 196 -9.43 13.69 18.12
N SER A 197 -8.12 13.50 18.33
CA SER A 197 -7.10 13.98 17.41
C SER A 197 -7.08 13.13 16.16
N TRP A 198 -7.15 13.76 14.99
CA TRP A 198 -7.00 13.06 13.72
C TRP A 198 -5.57 12.51 13.54
N GLU A 199 -4.56 13.22 14.05
CA GLU A 199 -3.16 12.78 14.01
C GLU A 199 -2.98 11.48 14.78
N GLU A 200 -3.58 11.41 15.97
CA GLU A 200 -3.52 10.21 16.81
C GLU A 200 -4.26 9.04 16.15
N ARG A 201 -5.39 9.30 15.49
CA ARG A 201 -6.11 8.27 14.72
C ARG A 201 -5.28 7.69 13.59
N GLU A 202 -4.61 8.56 12.84
CA GLU A 202 -3.69 8.15 11.78
C GLU A 202 -2.49 7.37 12.32
N TRP A 203 -1.90 7.86 13.42
CA TRP A 203 -0.78 7.21 14.09
C TRP A 203 -1.14 5.81 14.58
N GLN A 204 -2.25 5.66 15.29
CA GLN A 204 -2.68 4.38 15.82
C GLN A 204 -3.05 3.39 14.70
N THR A 205 -3.57 3.88 13.57
CA THR A 205 -3.82 3.01 12.41
C THR A 205 -2.53 2.50 11.78
N ASP A 206 -1.54 3.37 11.59
CA ASP A 206 -0.24 2.92 11.06
C ASP A 206 0.49 2.01 12.03
N MET A 207 0.37 2.26 13.34
CA MET A 207 0.88 1.35 14.37
C MET A 207 0.17 -0.02 14.32
N LEU A 208 -1.12 -0.07 14.00
CA LEU A 208 -1.84 -1.32 13.78
C LEU A 208 -1.22 -2.13 12.65
N PHE A 209 -0.98 -1.50 11.49
CA PHE A 209 -0.30 -2.14 10.35
C PHE A 209 1.12 -2.55 10.70
N TRP A 210 1.89 -1.66 11.34
CA TRP A 210 3.27 -1.90 11.74
C TRP A 210 3.40 -3.11 12.67
N ASN A 211 2.53 -3.19 13.69
CA ASN A 211 2.52 -4.28 14.65
C ASN A 211 2.13 -5.60 13.97
N TRP A 212 1.08 -5.59 13.15
CA TRP A 212 0.68 -6.77 12.38
C TRP A 212 1.82 -7.29 11.49
N LEU A 213 2.51 -6.39 10.78
CA LEU A 213 3.68 -6.73 9.97
C LEU A 213 4.80 -7.37 10.79
N ASN A 214 5.08 -6.85 11.99
CA ASN A 214 6.08 -7.43 12.90
C ASN A 214 5.72 -8.83 13.38
N GLU A 215 4.44 -9.11 13.63
CA GLU A 215 3.98 -10.43 14.04
C GLU A 215 4.20 -11.47 12.92
N GLN A 216 4.00 -11.08 11.66
CA GLN A 216 4.23 -11.98 10.51
C GLN A 216 5.71 -12.40 10.38
N LEU A 217 6.64 -11.54 10.80
CA LEU A 217 8.08 -11.77 10.63
C LEU A 217 8.62 -12.98 11.39
N PHE A 218 7.95 -13.41 12.47
CA PHE A 218 8.36 -14.57 13.27
C PHE A 218 8.52 -15.84 12.41
N GLN A 219 7.69 -16.00 11.37
CA GLN A 219 7.69 -17.16 10.48
C GLN A 219 8.56 -16.96 9.23
N HIS A 220 9.07 -15.74 8.99
CA HIS A 220 9.64 -15.28 7.72
C HIS A 220 11.01 -14.62 7.88
N LEU A 221 11.98 -15.36 8.41
CA LEU A 221 13.30 -14.79 8.74
C LEU A 221 14.17 -14.44 7.51
N PHE A 222 14.19 -15.29 6.49
CA PHE A 222 15.11 -15.13 5.33
C PHE A 222 14.44 -15.34 3.98
N THR A 223 13.16 -15.00 3.90
CA THR A 223 12.32 -15.17 2.71
C THR A 223 11.92 -13.81 2.11
N ILE A 224 11.31 -13.81 0.93
CA ILE A 224 10.85 -12.59 0.25
C ILE A 224 9.89 -11.77 1.13
N GLU A 225 9.11 -12.45 1.98
CA GLU A 225 8.22 -11.83 2.96
C GLU A 225 8.94 -10.84 3.89
N ARG A 226 10.20 -11.10 4.26
CA ARG A 226 10.99 -10.16 5.06
C ARG A 226 11.24 -8.84 4.31
N LEU A 227 11.48 -8.92 3.01
CA LEU A 227 11.69 -7.75 2.15
C LEU A 227 10.36 -7.02 1.90
N LEU A 228 9.25 -7.75 1.72
CA LEU A 228 7.92 -7.15 1.61
C LEU A 228 7.56 -6.37 2.87
N VAL A 229 7.73 -6.97 4.05
CA VAL A 229 7.48 -6.29 5.33
C VAL A 229 8.36 -5.06 5.47
N TYR A 230 9.65 -5.15 5.14
CA TYR A 230 10.54 -4.00 5.17
C TYR A 230 10.08 -2.89 4.20
N ALA A 231 9.65 -3.24 2.99
CA ALA A 231 9.15 -2.28 2.01
C ALA A 231 7.89 -1.55 2.50
N PHE A 232 6.96 -2.24 3.17
CA PHE A 232 5.79 -1.60 3.78
C PHE A 232 6.17 -0.71 4.97
N GLN A 233 7.02 -1.20 5.87
CA GLN A 233 7.51 -0.41 7.01
C GLN A 233 8.26 0.85 6.55
N GLN A 234 9.07 0.75 5.50
CA GLN A 234 9.78 1.88 4.93
C GLN A 234 8.81 2.95 4.41
N GLN A 235 7.68 2.55 3.82
CA GLN A 235 6.65 3.48 3.35
C GLN A 235 5.92 4.17 4.50
N ILE A 236 5.53 3.41 5.55
CA ILE A 236 4.93 3.97 6.77
C ILE A 236 5.89 4.98 7.42
N ALA A 237 7.16 4.60 7.61
CA ALA A 237 8.16 5.49 8.20
C ALA A 237 8.40 6.74 7.34
N ALA A 238 8.44 6.63 6.01
CA ALA A 238 8.58 7.78 5.13
C ALA A 238 7.38 8.74 5.22
N ARG A 239 6.15 8.22 5.34
CA ARG A 239 4.93 9.03 5.53
C ARG A 239 5.02 9.86 6.81
N TRP A 240 5.44 9.27 7.91
CA TRP A 240 5.59 10.02 9.17
C TRP A 240 6.80 10.95 9.18
N ALA A 241 7.86 10.64 8.45
CA ALA A 241 8.98 11.54 8.27
C ALA A 241 8.55 12.82 7.52
N SER A 242 7.73 12.69 6.45
CA SER A 242 7.23 13.86 5.72
C SER A 242 6.30 14.71 6.58
N ILE A 243 5.35 14.09 7.30
CA ILE A 243 4.44 14.79 8.22
C ILE A 243 5.20 15.59 9.29
N LYS A 244 6.29 15.05 9.84
CA LYS A 244 7.11 15.75 10.84
C LYS A 244 8.00 16.86 10.25
N SER A 245 8.34 16.77 8.96
CA SER A 245 9.21 17.74 8.28
C SER A 245 8.45 18.95 7.71
N GLU A 246 7.20 18.74 7.29
CA GLU A 246 6.32 19.77 6.79
C GLU A 246 5.37 20.15 7.92
N GLU A 247 5.62 21.27 8.63
CA GLU A 247 4.65 21.93 9.53
C GLU A 247 3.42 22.47 8.74
N LYS A 248 2.85 21.67 7.83
CA LYS A 248 1.66 21.97 7.04
C LYS A 248 0.60 20.91 7.27
N LEU A 249 -0.08 21.16 8.36
CA LEU A 249 -1.41 20.68 8.69
C LEU A 249 -2.44 21.31 7.74
N ASP A 250 -2.46 20.90 6.47
CA ASP A 250 -3.55 21.29 5.56
C ASP A 250 -4.51 20.11 5.41
N LEU A 251 -5.76 20.37 5.80
CA LEU A 251 -6.97 19.55 5.81
C LEU A 251 -7.35 18.87 4.46
N HIS A 252 -6.45 18.84 3.46
CA HIS A 252 -6.64 18.12 2.20
C HIS A 252 -6.33 16.61 2.29
N ILE A 253 -5.70 16.15 3.37
CA ILE A 253 -5.38 14.72 3.58
C ILE A 253 -6.64 13.87 3.86
N LEU A 254 -7.81 14.48 4.08
CA LEU A 254 -9.04 13.77 4.44
C LEU A 254 -9.82 13.15 3.25
N VAL A 255 -9.37 13.30 2.00
CA VAL A 255 -10.02 12.67 0.82
C VAL A 255 -9.03 11.90 -0.05
N ASP A 256 -7.75 12.30 -0.10
CA ASP A 256 -6.74 11.69 -0.99
C ASP A 256 -6.05 10.44 -0.41
N GLU A 257 -6.34 10.02 0.83
CA GLU A 257 -5.84 8.76 1.42
C GLU A 257 -6.99 7.81 1.84
N ILE A 258 -8.03 7.70 1.00
CA ILE A 258 -9.04 6.60 0.99
C ILE A 258 -8.41 5.28 0.50
N ILE A 259 -7.09 5.25 0.38
CA ILE A 259 -6.31 4.10 0.00
C ILE A 259 -5.16 4.07 0.99
N PRO A 260 -5.24 3.28 2.07
CA PRO A 260 -4.07 3.06 2.90
C PRO A 260 -2.97 2.50 1.99
N VAL A 261 -1.83 3.21 1.95
CA VAL A 261 -0.57 2.70 1.40
C VAL A 261 -0.18 1.44 2.14
#